data_AF-A0A9K3NN89-F1
#
_entry.id   AF-A0A9K3NN89-F1
#
_cell.length_a   1.000
_cell.length_b   1.000
_cell.length_c   1.000
_cell.angle_alpha   90.00
_cell.angle_beta   90.00
_cell.angle_gamma   90.00
#
_symmetry.space_group_name_H-M   'P 1'
#
loop_
_entity.id
_entity.type
_entity.pdbx_description
1 polymer ?
#
loop_
_entity_poly.entity_id
_entity_poly.type
_entity_poly.pdbx_seq_one_letter_code
_entity_poly.pdbx_strand_id
1 'polypeptide(L)'
;MKKKDEEHKSVLAKTEESFSNARLAYANMMAVDDLQVTKTWLLSEGARLLAKNIHKGPEMTVAVAAVNNAMSAVGVNSGLQNGYIHALKKKTPYAEVPLLNRNAGEELNTTVTCFDSLTFPVVEDLLKLVNEPLSKIKDALYFAGGVSPEE
;
A
#
# COMPACT_ATOMS: atom_id res chain seq x y z
N MET A 1 -43.25 -53.17 20.37
CA MET A 1 -41.90 -52.99 19.79
C MET A 1 -41.77 -51.68 19.01
N LYS A 2 -42.60 -51.40 17.99
CA LYS A 2 -42.49 -50.21 17.12
C LYS A 2 -42.26 -48.84 17.80
N LYS A 3 -42.94 -48.55 18.92
CA LYS A 3 -42.84 -47.24 19.61
C LYS A 3 -41.46 -46.97 20.23
N LYS A 4 -40.77 -48.00 20.73
CA LYS A 4 -39.41 -47.87 21.28
C LYS A 4 -38.38 -47.66 20.16
N ASP A 5 -38.60 -48.25 19.00
CA ASP A 5 -37.70 -48.12 17.85
C ASP A 5 -37.78 -46.71 17.22
N GLU A 6 -38.96 -46.10 17.20
CA GLU A 6 -39.15 -44.70 16.77
C GLU A 6 -38.52 -43.70 17.75
N GLU A 7 -38.64 -43.96 19.05
CA GLU A 7 -38.03 -43.12 20.09
C GLU A 7 -36.50 -43.18 20.04
N HIS A 8 -35.92 -44.37 19.86
CA HIS A 8 -34.47 -44.53 19.64
C HIS A 8 -33.98 -43.79 18.39
N LYS A 9 -34.72 -43.83 17.28
CA LYS A 9 -34.38 -43.07 16.07
C LYS A 9 -34.44 -41.56 16.29
N SER A 10 -35.44 -41.08 17.03
CA SER A 10 -35.54 -39.65 17.36
C SER A 10 -34.41 -39.17 18.25
N VAL A 11 -34.00 -39.98 19.23
CA VAL A 11 -32.86 -39.68 20.10
C VAL A 11 -31.56 -39.63 19.29
N LEU A 12 -31.33 -40.61 18.41
CA LEU A 12 -30.14 -40.62 17.54
C LEU A 12 -30.07 -39.37 16.64
N ALA A 13 -31.18 -39.00 16.00
CA ALA A 13 -31.24 -37.79 15.17
C ALA A 13 -30.93 -36.52 15.97
N LYS A 14 -31.47 -36.38 17.18
CA LYS A 14 -31.17 -35.25 18.08
C LYS A 14 -29.71 -35.23 18.53
N THR A 15 -29.11 -36.39 18.76
CA THR A 15 -27.69 -36.47 19.10
C THR A 15 -26.82 -36.08 17.91
N GLU A 16 -27.11 -36.54 16.69
CA GLU A 16 -26.40 -36.15 15.47
C GLU A 16 -26.49 -34.64 15.21
N GLU A 17 -27.68 -34.07 15.38
CA GLU A 17 -27.90 -32.62 15.28
C GLU A 17 -27.09 -31.85 16.33
N SER A 18 -27.07 -32.32 17.57
CA SER A 18 -26.28 -31.71 18.65
C SER A 18 -24.77 -31.77 18.38
N PHE A 19 -24.27 -32.89 17.85
CA PHE A 19 -22.87 -33.01 17.43
C PHE A 19 -22.53 -32.10 16.25
N SER A 20 -23.42 -31.98 15.27
CA SER A 20 -23.26 -31.06 14.14
C SER A 20 -23.18 -29.60 14.61
N ASN A 21 -24.08 -29.20 15.51
CA ASN A 21 -24.09 -27.85 16.10
C ASN A 21 -22.84 -27.57 16.93
N ALA A 22 -22.37 -28.54 17.73
CA ALA A 22 -21.13 -28.41 18.49
C ALA A 22 -19.91 -28.23 17.58
N ARG A 23 -19.85 -28.98 16.46
CA ARG A 23 -18.78 -28.86 15.46
C ARG A 23 -18.80 -27.50 14.77
N LEU A 24 -19.98 -26.98 14.41
CA LEU A 24 -20.13 -25.63 13.84
C LEU A 24 -19.70 -24.55 14.84
N ALA A 25 -20.13 -24.66 16.11
CA ALA A 25 -19.75 -23.73 17.16
C ALA A 25 -18.22 -23.71 17.36
N TYR A 26 -17.58 -24.88 17.36
CA TYR A 26 -16.13 -24.99 17.46
C TYR A 26 -15.43 -24.35 16.26
N ALA A 27 -15.89 -24.62 15.03
CA ALA A 27 -15.32 -24.01 13.83
C ALA A 27 -15.44 -22.48 13.85
N ASN A 28 -16.60 -21.95 14.28
CA ASN A 28 -16.81 -20.51 14.44
C ASN A 28 -15.89 -19.90 15.50
N MET A 29 -15.68 -20.59 16.63
CA MET A 29 -14.77 -20.14 17.68
C MET A 29 -13.33 -20.03 17.18
N MET A 30 -12.86 -21.04 16.43
CA MET A 30 -11.53 -21.02 15.82
C MET A 30 -11.38 -19.87 14.80
N ALA A 31 -12.42 -19.62 14.00
CA ALA A 31 -12.41 -18.50 13.05
C ALA A 31 -12.34 -17.13 13.74
N VAL A 32 -13.02 -16.96 14.88
CA VAL A 32 -12.97 -15.73 15.68
C VAL A 32 -11.57 -15.50 16.26
N ASP A 33 -10.93 -16.56 16.77
CA ASP A 33 -9.56 -16.47 17.29
C ASP A 33 -8.57 -16.06 16.19
N ASP A 34 -8.65 -16.69 15.02
CA ASP A 34 -7.81 -16.35 13.85
C ASP A 34 -8.02 -14.90 13.38
N LEU A 35 -9.27 -14.42 13.35
CA LEU A 35 -9.60 -13.02 13.07
C LEU A 35 -8.97 -12.07 14.11
N GLN A 36 -9.00 -12.44 15.39
CA GLN A 36 -8.43 -11.62 16.45
C GLN A 36 -6.90 -11.57 16.37
N VAL A 37 -6.25 -12.70 16.07
CA VAL A 37 -4.80 -12.77 15.84
C VAL A 37 -4.41 -11.93 14.61
N THR A 38 -5.15 -12.08 13.51
CA THR A 38 -4.93 -11.33 12.27
C THR A 38 -5.07 -9.83 12.50
N LYS A 39 -6.14 -9.40 13.17
CA LYS A 39 -6.36 -7.99 13.53
C LYS A 39 -5.22 -7.44 14.38
N THR A 40 -4.80 -8.19 15.41
CA THR A 40 -3.73 -7.78 16.31
C THR A 40 -2.43 -7.59 15.55
N TRP A 41 -2.08 -8.53 14.67
CA TRP A 41 -0.87 -8.44 13.84
C TRP A 41 -0.93 -7.28 12.84
N LEU A 42 -2.06 -7.05 12.18
CA LEU A 42 -2.23 -5.94 11.23
C LEU A 42 -2.02 -4.59 11.91
N LEU A 43 -2.53 -4.43 13.13
CA LEU A 43 -2.42 -3.19 13.91
C LEU A 43 -1.04 -2.98 14.55
N SER A 44 -0.33 -4.06 14.91
CA SER A 44 0.99 -3.94 15.54
C SER A 44 2.15 -3.87 14.53
N GLU A 45 2.07 -4.65 13.45
CA GLU A 45 3.18 -4.87 12.51
C GLU A 45 2.78 -4.65 11.05
N GLY A 46 1.59 -5.12 10.64
CA GLY A 46 1.15 -5.07 9.24
C GLY A 46 1.14 -3.65 8.66
N ALA A 47 0.61 -2.67 9.40
CA ALA A 47 0.61 -1.27 8.97
C ALA A 47 2.02 -0.70 8.78
N ARG A 48 2.97 -1.09 9.64
CA ARG A 48 4.38 -0.69 9.54
C ARG A 48 5.03 -1.28 8.29
N LEU A 49 4.80 -2.55 8.02
CA LEU A 49 5.32 -3.22 6.82
C LEU A 49 4.73 -2.62 5.55
N LEU A 50 3.42 -2.34 5.52
CA LEU A 50 2.78 -1.68 4.39
C LEU A 50 3.38 -0.29 4.12
N ALA A 51 3.52 0.54 5.15
CA ALA A 51 4.15 1.85 5.01
C ALA A 51 5.59 1.73 4.50
N LYS A 52 6.37 0.77 5.02
CA LYS A 52 7.74 0.51 4.56
C LYS A 52 7.78 0.11 3.08
N ASN A 53 6.86 -0.73 2.63
CA ASN A 53 6.78 -1.17 1.23
C ASN A 53 6.42 -0.01 0.29
N ILE A 54 5.49 0.86 0.71
CA ILE A 54 5.15 2.08 -0.04
C ILE A 54 6.36 3.01 -0.13
N HIS A 55 7.03 3.29 0.99
CA HIS A 55 8.17 4.21 1.03
C HIS A 55 9.40 3.70 0.27
N LYS A 56 9.66 2.40 0.31
CA LYS A 56 10.78 1.77 -0.41
C LYS A 56 10.42 1.32 -1.82
N GLY A 57 9.16 1.48 -2.21
CA GLY A 57 8.69 1.11 -3.55
C GLY A 57 9.38 1.95 -4.63
N PRO A 58 9.61 1.35 -5.81
CA PRO A 58 10.13 2.10 -6.95
C PRO A 58 9.21 3.26 -7.34
N GLU A 59 7.90 3.14 -7.15
CA GLU A 59 6.90 4.17 -7.46
C GLU A 59 7.18 5.45 -6.67
N MET A 60 7.35 5.34 -5.35
CA MET A 60 7.69 6.48 -4.48
C MET A 60 9.06 7.06 -4.85
N THR A 61 10.06 6.20 -5.04
CA THR A 61 11.43 6.64 -5.33
C THR A 61 11.52 7.42 -6.65
N VAL A 62 10.89 6.90 -7.71
CA VAL A 62 10.85 7.54 -9.02
C VAL A 62 10.11 8.87 -8.96
N ALA A 63 8.97 8.91 -8.28
CA ALA A 63 8.16 10.11 -8.20
C ALA A 63 8.86 11.22 -7.40
N VAL A 64 9.47 10.90 -6.25
CA VAL A 64 10.28 11.87 -5.49
C VAL A 64 11.45 12.39 -6.33
N ALA A 65 12.14 11.51 -7.05
CA ALA A 65 13.24 11.93 -7.93
C ALA A 65 12.75 12.86 -9.04
N ALA A 66 11.60 12.57 -9.66
CA ALA A 66 10.99 13.40 -10.68
C ALA A 66 10.65 14.81 -10.15
N VAL A 67 9.98 14.89 -8.99
CA VAL A 67 9.63 16.18 -8.36
C VAL A 67 10.90 16.97 -8.03
N ASN A 68 11.92 16.32 -7.46
CA ASN A 68 13.17 16.99 -7.10
C ASN A 68 13.91 17.55 -8.33
N ASN A 69 13.92 16.80 -9.44
CA ASN A 69 14.51 17.25 -10.70
C ASN A 69 13.74 18.44 -11.28
N ALA A 70 12.40 18.39 -11.29
CA ALA A 70 11.56 19.49 -11.77
C ALA A 70 11.72 20.75 -10.91
N MET A 71 11.77 20.61 -9.57
CA MET A 71 12.04 21.74 -8.66
C MET A 71 13.41 22.36 -8.93
N SER A 72 14.44 21.54 -9.15
CA SER A 72 15.78 22.02 -9.48
C SER A 72 15.77 22.82 -10.79
N ALA A 73 15.04 22.35 -11.80
CA ALA A 73 14.90 23.06 -13.08
C ALA A 73 14.21 24.43 -12.91
N VAL A 74 13.15 24.51 -12.09
CA VAL A 74 12.48 25.78 -11.76
C VAL A 74 13.43 26.76 -11.09
N GLY A 75 14.24 26.28 -10.13
CA GLY A 75 15.23 27.09 -9.43
C GLY A 75 16.28 27.68 -10.37
N VAL A 76 16.85 26.84 -11.24
CA VAL A 76 17.81 27.28 -12.27
C VAL A 76 17.17 28.32 -13.19
N ASN A 77 15.95 28.06 -13.66
CA ASN A 77 15.24 28.95 -14.57
C ASN A 77 14.94 30.33 -13.95
N SER A 78 14.52 30.35 -12.69
CA SER A 78 14.32 31.59 -11.92
C SER A 78 15.63 32.37 -11.75
N GLY A 79 16.73 31.68 -11.45
CA GLY A 79 18.06 32.29 -11.36
C GLY A 79 18.50 32.94 -12.67
N LEU A 80 18.34 32.24 -13.79
CA LEU A 80 18.65 32.76 -15.13
C LEU A 80 17.79 33.98 -15.48
N GLN A 81 16.48 33.92 -15.22
CA GLN A 81 15.56 35.02 -15.47
C GLN A 81 15.93 36.27 -14.67
N ASN A 82 16.24 36.12 -13.38
CA ASN A 82 16.63 37.25 -12.52
C ASN A 82 17.98 37.85 -12.93
N GLY A 83 18.97 37.00 -13.25
CA GLY A 83 20.27 37.46 -13.75
C GLY A 83 20.14 38.25 -15.06
N TYR A 84 19.24 37.80 -15.94
CA TYR A 84 18.92 38.48 -17.18
C TYR A 84 18.27 39.86 -16.96
N ILE A 85 17.26 39.95 -16.08
CA ILE A 85 16.62 41.24 -15.73
C ILE A 85 17.67 42.23 -15.18
N HIS A 86 18.63 41.74 -14.39
CA HIS A 86 19.73 42.56 -13.86
C HIS A 86 20.69 43.03 -14.95
N ALA A 87 21.05 42.17 -15.92
CA ALA A 87 21.93 42.53 -17.04
C ALA A 87 21.29 43.58 -17.96
N LEU A 88 19.99 43.46 -18.25
CA LEU A 88 19.25 44.47 -19.02
C LEU A 88 19.30 45.86 -18.36
N LYS A 89 19.13 45.92 -17.03
CA LYS A 89 19.29 47.18 -16.28
C LYS A 89 20.69 47.78 -16.42
N LYS A 90 21.71 46.97 -16.71
CA LYS A 90 23.10 47.38 -16.94
C LYS A 90 23.47 47.65 -18.41
N LYS A 91 22.50 47.62 -19.34
CA LYS A 91 22.66 47.91 -20.78
C LYS A 91 23.67 47.01 -21.51
N THR A 92 23.80 45.75 -21.11
CA THR A 92 24.69 44.78 -21.78
C THR A 92 24.05 44.27 -23.09
N PRO A 93 24.79 44.13 -24.21
CA PRO A 93 24.26 43.63 -25.48
C PRO A 93 23.76 42.18 -25.40
N TYR A 94 22.80 41.84 -26.26
CA TYR A 94 21.94 40.67 -26.12
C TYR A 94 22.44 39.43 -26.88
N ALA A 95 22.42 38.28 -26.22
CA ALA A 95 22.22 36.98 -26.86
C ALA A 95 21.00 36.34 -26.18
N GLU A 96 20.12 35.68 -26.94
CA GLU A 96 19.01 34.87 -26.39
C GLU A 96 19.53 34.07 -25.20
N VAL A 97 18.88 34.12 -24.03
CA VAL A 97 19.34 33.40 -22.83
C VAL A 97 19.32 31.92 -23.16
N PRO A 98 20.47 31.30 -23.49
CA PRO A 98 20.48 29.91 -23.84
C PRO A 98 20.09 29.16 -22.58
N LEU A 99 19.29 28.11 -22.69
CA LEU A 99 18.87 27.24 -21.58
C LEU A 99 17.71 27.74 -20.69
N LEU A 100 17.05 28.87 -21.00
CA LEU A 100 15.83 29.26 -20.27
C LEU A 100 14.67 28.33 -20.63
N ASN A 101 14.29 27.43 -19.72
CA ASN A 101 13.10 26.60 -19.86
C ASN A 101 11.85 27.36 -19.36
N ARG A 102 11.09 27.94 -20.29
CA ARG A 102 9.85 28.68 -19.99
C ARG A 102 8.73 27.80 -19.41
N ASN A 103 8.81 26.48 -19.58
CA ASN A 103 7.79 25.54 -19.14
C ASN A 103 8.12 24.86 -17.80
N ALA A 104 9.28 25.17 -17.18
CA ALA A 104 9.72 24.49 -15.95
C ALA A 104 8.68 24.52 -14.81
N GLY A 105 7.91 25.60 -14.69
CA GLY A 105 6.84 25.70 -13.69
C GLY A 105 5.65 24.77 -14.00
N GLU A 106 5.30 24.63 -15.27
CA GLU A 106 4.23 23.72 -15.71
C GLU A 106 4.67 22.25 -15.60
N GLU A 107 5.92 21.96 -15.93
CA GLU A 107 6.55 20.64 -15.73
C GLU A 107 6.55 20.22 -14.25
N LEU A 108 6.88 21.15 -13.34
CA LEU A 108 6.78 20.91 -11.90
C LEU A 108 5.34 20.61 -11.47
N ASN A 109 4.36 21.43 -11.89
CA ASN A 109 2.95 21.19 -11.56
C ASN A 109 2.45 19.84 -12.08
N THR A 110 2.85 19.46 -13.29
CA THR A 110 2.52 18.16 -13.88
C THR A 110 3.11 17.02 -13.05
N THR A 111 4.36 17.17 -12.62
CA THR A 111 5.05 16.16 -11.81
C THR A 111 4.45 16.02 -10.41
N VAL A 112 4.06 17.13 -9.78
CA VAL A 112 3.34 17.12 -8.50
C VAL A 112 1.97 16.46 -8.65
N THR A 113 1.22 16.78 -9.70
CA THR A 113 -0.07 16.14 -9.97
C THR A 113 0.07 14.64 -10.17
N CYS A 114 1.12 14.21 -10.88
CA CYS A 114 1.45 12.79 -11.05
C CYS A 114 1.76 12.12 -9.70
N PHE A 115 2.54 12.79 -8.84
CA PHE A 115 2.85 12.34 -7.48
C PHE A 115 1.58 12.13 -6.62
N ASP A 116 0.64 13.07 -6.68
CA ASP A 116 -0.63 12.97 -5.93
C ASP A 116 -1.52 11.82 -6.41
N SER A 117 -1.36 11.41 -7.68
CA SER A 117 -2.11 10.31 -8.30
C SER A 117 -1.41 8.95 -8.23
N LEU A 118 -0.32 8.82 -7.46
CA LEU A 118 0.43 7.57 -7.37
C LEU A 118 -0.43 6.43 -6.82
N THR A 119 -0.42 5.32 -7.55
CA THR A 119 -0.92 4.04 -7.07
C THR A 119 0.25 3.15 -6.68
N PHE A 120 0.03 2.31 -5.68
CA PHE A 120 1.05 1.39 -5.17
C PHE A 120 0.57 -0.04 -5.38
N PRO A 121 1.29 -0.87 -6.17
CA PRO A 121 0.89 -2.26 -6.43
C PRO A 121 0.65 -3.06 -5.16
N VAL A 122 1.43 -2.82 -4.10
CA VAL A 122 1.25 -3.46 -2.80
C VAL A 122 -0.14 -3.23 -2.21
N VAL A 123 -0.75 -2.07 -2.43
CA VAL A 123 -2.11 -1.76 -1.94
C VAL A 123 -3.17 -2.49 -2.76
N GLU A 124 -2.96 -2.60 -4.07
CA GLU A 124 -3.87 -3.33 -4.97
C GLU A 124 -3.81 -4.84 -4.72
N ASP A 125 -2.61 -5.38 -4.46
CA ASP A 125 -2.41 -6.80 -4.17
C ASP A 125 -3.00 -7.22 -2.83
N LEU A 126 -2.99 -6.33 -1.82
CA LEU A 126 -3.63 -6.60 -0.53
C LEU A 126 -5.13 -6.90 -0.65
N LEU A 127 -5.84 -6.27 -1.60
CA LEU A 127 -7.26 -6.53 -1.83
C LEU A 127 -7.53 -7.98 -2.31
N LYS A 128 -6.53 -8.62 -2.92
CA LYS A 128 -6.62 -10.02 -3.37
C LYS A 128 -6.49 -11.01 -2.21
N LEU A 129 -6.00 -10.56 -1.05
CA LEU A 129 -5.70 -11.38 0.12
C LEU A 129 -6.81 -11.37 1.19
N VAL A 130 -7.96 -10.76 0.92
CA VAL A 130 -9.05 -10.58 1.90
C VAL A 130 -9.54 -11.90 2.51
N ASN A 131 -9.52 -12.99 1.75
CA ASN A 131 -9.96 -14.31 2.21
C ASN A 131 -8.79 -15.26 2.49
N GLU A 132 -7.56 -14.77 2.47
CA GLU A 132 -6.37 -15.59 2.65
C GLU A 132 -5.96 -15.65 4.14
N PRO A 133 -5.34 -16.76 4.58
CA PRO A 133 -4.86 -16.87 5.95
C PRO A 133 -3.73 -15.87 6.24
N LEU A 134 -3.56 -15.56 7.53
CA LEU A 134 -2.54 -14.62 8.01
C LEU A 134 -1.13 -14.93 7.50
N SER A 135 -0.76 -16.20 7.33
CA SER A 135 0.55 -16.59 6.79
C SER A 135 0.80 -16.01 5.40
N LYS A 136 -0.16 -16.13 4.48
CA LYS A 136 -0.04 -15.56 3.13
C LYS A 136 -0.06 -14.04 3.14
N ILE A 137 -0.83 -13.42 4.03
CA ILE A 137 -0.85 -11.96 4.19
C ILE A 137 0.52 -11.47 4.65
N LYS A 138 1.15 -12.18 5.59
CA LYS A 138 2.52 -11.92 6.04
C LYS A 138 3.50 -12.05 4.89
N ASP A 139 3.48 -13.15 4.16
CA ASP A 139 4.41 -13.40 3.04
C ASP A 139 4.33 -12.31 1.97
N ALA A 140 3.13 -11.79 1.68
CA ALA A 140 2.95 -10.69 0.73
C ALA A 140 3.48 -9.34 1.24
N LEU A 141 3.47 -9.11 2.56
CA LEU A 141 3.91 -7.85 3.17
C LEU A 141 5.38 -7.87 3.61
N TYR A 142 5.95 -9.04 3.90
CA TYR A 142 7.38 -9.20 4.12
C TYR A 142 8.09 -9.07 2.77
N PHE A 143 8.66 -7.88 2.55
CA PHE A 143 9.40 -7.48 1.38
C PHE A 143 10.31 -8.60 0.83
N ALA A 144 10.21 -8.89 -0.47
CA ALA A 144 11.09 -9.82 -1.19
C ALA A 144 12.59 -9.41 -1.20
N GLY A 145 12.94 -8.29 -0.57
CA GLY A 145 14.33 -7.88 -0.32
C GLY A 145 14.81 -8.39 1.04
N GLY A 146 15.26 -9.64 1.02
CA GLY A 146 15.99 -10.41 2.04
C GLY A 146 16.36 -9.69 3.34
N VAL A 147 15.55 -9.85 4.36
CA VAL A 147 16.02 -10.31 5.67
C VAL A 147 14.93 -11.23 6.21
N SER A 148 15.22 -12.52 6.24
CA SER A 148 14.44 -13.50 7.00
C SER A 148 14.31 -13.00 8.45
N PRO A 149 13.12 -12.99 9.06
CA PRO A 149 13.00 -12.84 10.50
C PRO A 149 13.33 -14.18 11.17
N GLU A 150 14.53 -14.69 10.94
CA GLU A 150 15.12 -15.80 11.69
C GLU A 150 16.53 -15.37 12.08
N GLU A 151 16.74 -15.34 13.40
CA GLU A 151 17.99 -15.53 14.17
C GLU A 151 19.34 -15.25 13.48
#